data_AF-A0A2V9UZS8-F1
#
_entry.id   AF-A0A2V9UZS8-F1
#
_cell.length_a   1.000
_cell.length_b   1.000
_cell.length_c   1.000
_cell.angle_alpha   90.00
_cell.angle_beta   90.00
_cell.angle_gamma   90.00
#
_symmetry.space_group_name_H-M   'P 1'
#
loop_
_entity.id
_entity.type
_entity.pdbx_description
1 polymer ?
#
loop_
_entity_poly.entity_id
_entity_poly.type
_entity_poly.pdbx_seq_one_letter_code
_entity_poly.pdbx_strand_id
1 'polypeptide(L)'
;MAYIEPATVLAPKASVRSVEILYSTRNGGWSVARVGWEGSDRVGIRWNGSEDGPGIGNPQSRGNATWFILPEELAQAVLNRLDEITMSGPGGLLEQYREMASDSQQEAEAEEWSEGLIGDASAEG
;
A
#
# COMPACT_ATOMS: atom_id res chain seq x y z
N MET A 1 -14.34 18.66 -9.37
CA MET A 1 -14.66 17.26 -9.00
C MET A 1 -13.75 16.88 -7.86
N ALA A 2 -14.27 16.20 -6.85
CA ALA A 2 -13.51 15.82 -5.66
C ALA A 2 -12.46 14.74 -5.98
N TYR A 3 -11.46 14.63 -5.10
CA TYR A 3 -10.50 13.53 -5.07
C TYR A 3 -11.22 12.17 -5.06
N ILE A 4 -10.71 11.22 -5.85
CA ILE A 4 -11.23 9.84 -5.89
C ILE A 4 -10.17 8.92 -5.28
N GLU A 5 -10.55 8.22 -4.22
CA GLU A 5 -9.71 7.20 -3.59
C GLU A 5 -9.35 6.11 -4.62
N PRO A 6 -8.05 5.86 -4.88
CA PRO A 6 -7.60 4.92 -5.90
C PRO A 6 -8.26 3.54 -5.84
N ALA A 7 -8.49 3.00 -4.63
CA ALA A 7 -9.11 1.69 -4.45
C ALA A 7 -10.56 1.59 -4.99
N THR A 8 -11.23 2.72 -5.21
CA THR A 8 -12.63 2.78 -5.69
C THR A 8 -12.74 2.92 -7.22
N VAL A 9 -11.61 2.95 -7.92
CA VAL A 9 -11.54 3.30 -9.34
C VAL A 9 -11.77 2.05 -10.20
N LEU A 10 -13.03 1.81 -10.53
CA LEU A 10 -13.47 0.60 -11.23
C LEU A 10 -13.85 0.85 -12.70
N ALA A 11 -13.34 1.91 -13.31
CA ALA A 11 -13.64 2.24 -14.71
C ALA A 11 -12.50 1.81 -15.67
N PRO A 12 -12.84 1.35 -16.89
CA PRO A 12 -14.18 1.05 -17.40
C PRO A 12 -14.80 -0.19 -16.73
N LYS A 13 -16.07 -0.10 -16.31
CA LYS A 13 -16.77 -1.18 -15.58
C LYS A 13 -16.86 -2.51 -16.33
N ALA A 14 -16.75 -2.47 -17.66
CA ALA A 14 -16.77 -3.67 -18.50
C ALA A 14 -15.45 -4.46 -18.41
N SER A 15 -14.32 -3.77 -18.20
CA SER A 15 -12.98 -4.35 -18.25
C SER A 15 -12.38 -4.54 -16.86
N VAL A 16 -12.65 -3.65 -15.90
CA VAL A 16 -12.13 -3.72 -14.54
C VAL A 16 -13.08 -4.49 -13.62
N ARG A 17 -12.59 -5.57 -13.00
CA ARG A 17 -13.34 -6.42 -12.06
C ARG A 17 -12.95 -6.24 -10.60
N SER A 18 -11.68 -5.98 -10.34
CA SER A 18 -11.12 -5.81 -9.01
C SER A 18 -9.93 -4.84 -9.08
N VAL A 19 -9.67 -4.18 -7.96
CA VAL A 19 -8.52 -3.29 -7.77
C VAL A 19 -7.97 -3.53 -6.37
N GLU A 20 -6.68 -3.80 -6.29
CA GLU A 20 -5.92 -3.92 -5.05
C GLU A 20 -4.71 -2.99 -5.12
N ILE A 21 -4.66 -2.02 -4.20
CA ILE A 21 -3.60 -1.03 -4.18
C ILE A 21 -2.32 -1.67 -3.66
N LEU A 22 -1.28 -1.67 -4.50
CA LEU A 22 0.06 -2.13 -4.12
C LEU A 22 0.87 -0.99 -3.52
N TYR A 23 0.67 0.23 -4.04
CA TYR A 23 1.34 1.43 -3.54
C TYR A 23 0.51 2.68 -3.87
N SER A 24 0.48 3.65 -2.96
CA SER A 24 -0.16 4.94 -3.21
C SER A 24 0.48 6.06 -2.41
N THR A 25 0.72 7.19 -3.07
CA THR A 25 1.11 8.45 -2.42
C THR A 25 -0.08 9.37 -2.14
N ARG A 26 -1.32 8.86 -2.27
CA ARG A 26 -2.59 9.54 -1.94
C ARG A 26 -2.81 10.84 -2.73
N ASN A 27 -3.44 11.84 -2.12
CA ASN A 27 -3.93 13.08 -2.73
C ASN A 27 -2.81 13.80 -3.52
N GLY A 28 -3.07 14.10 -4.79
CA GLY A 28 -2.13 14.74 -5.72
C GLY A 28 -0.97 13.86 -6.19
N GLY A 29 -0.89 12.63 -5.71
CA GLY A 29 0.19 11.69 -5.97
C GLY A 29 -0.07 10.73 -7.13
N TRP A 30 0.42 9.51 -7.00
CA TRP A 30 0.20 8.40 -7.94
C TRP A 30 -0.04 7.10 -7.17
N SER A 31 -0.60 6.13 -7.87
CA SER A 31 -0.87 4.81 -7.33
C SER A 31 -0.55 3.72 -8.34
N VAL A 32 -0.12 2.57 -7.82
CA VAL A 32 0.00 1.32 -8.55
C VAL A 32 -0.89 0.27 -7.89
N ALA A 33 -1.56 -0.52 -8.72
CA ALA A 33 -2.50 -1.53 -8.27
C ALA A 33 -2.37 -2.82 -9.08
N ARG A 34 -2.74 -3.95 -8.45
CA ARG A 34 -3.17 -5.14 -9.17
C ARG A 34 -4.62 -4.94 -9.58
N VAL A 35 -4.90 -5.08 -10.86
CA VAL A 35 -6.19 -4.82 -11.48
C VAL A 35 -6.64 -6.07 -12.23
N GLY A 36 -7.81 -6.59 -11.88
CA GLY A 36 -8.47 -7.63 -12.68
C GLY A 36 -8.99 -7.03 -13.97
N TRP A 37 -8.20 -7.09 -15.04
CA TRP A 37 -8.46 -6.47 -16.35
C TRP A 37 -8.79 -7.54 -17.39
N GLU A 38 -10.00 -7.48 -17.96
CA GLU A 38 -10.44 -8.35 -19.07
C GLU A 38 -10.24 -9.86 -18.80
N GLY A 39 -10.43 -10.26 -17.54
CA GLY A 39 -10.32 -11.65 -17.10
C GLY A 39 -8.90 -12.11 -16.75
N SER A 40 -7.93 -11.20 -16.72
CA SER A 40 -6.55 -11.47 -16.26
C SER A 40 -6.11 -10.45 -15.23
N ASP A 41 -5.27 -10.86 -14.28
CA ASP A 41 -4.63 -9.93 -13.36
C ASP A 41 -3.52 -9.18 -14.07
N ARG A 42 -3.58 -7.85 -14.00
CA ARG A 42 -2.61 -6.94 -14.63
C ARG A 42 -2.16 -5.88 -13.65
N VAL A 43 -1.03 -5.24 -13.91
CA VAL A 43 -0.57 -4.09 -13.13
C VAL A 43 -1.11 -2.81 -13.77
N GLY A 44 -1.79 -2.00 -12.98
CA GLY A 44 -2.27 -0.69 -13.38
C GLY A 44 -1.50 0.42 -12.67
N ILE A 45 -1.21 1.51 -13.38
CA ILE A 45 -0.66 2.74 -12.80
C ILE A 45 -1.54 3.94 -13.13
N ARG A 46 -1.57 4.92 -12.22
CA ARG A 46 -2.25 6.19 -12.45
C ARG A 46 -1.69 7.33 -11.60
N TRP A 47 -1.85 8.54 -12.10
CA TRP A 47 -1.84 9.77 -11.30
C TRP A 47 -3.18 9.92 -10.59
N ASN A 48 -3.10 10.23 -9.30
CA ASN A 48 -4.24 10.51 -8.46
C ASN A 48 -4.73 11.93 -8.71
N GLY A 49 -6.00 12.16 -8.42
CA GLY A 49 -6.54 13.51 -8.38
C GLY A 49 -6.04 14.28 -7.16
N SER A 50 -6.41 15.55 -7.07
CA SER A 50 -6.29 16.30 -5.82
C SER A 50 -7.52 17.16 -5.56
N GLU A 51 -7.73 17.49 -4.29
CA GLU A 51 -8.81 18.40 -3.88
C GLU A 51 -8.51 19.85 -4.29
N ASP A 52 -7.23 20.24 -4.24
CA ASP A 52 -6.76 21.61 -4.51
C ASP A 52 -6.15 21.79 -5.93
N GLY A 53 -6.28 20.81 -6.82
CA GLY A 53 -5.61 20.78 -8.13
C GLY A 53 -6.39 20.03 -9.22
N PRO A 54 -5.72 19.43 -10.23
CA PRO A 54 -6.40 18.89 -11.42
C PRO A 54 -7.23 17.63 -11.12
N GLY A 55 -8.46 17.87 -10.64
CA GLY A 55 -9.62 16.98 -10.68
C GLY A 55 -9.36 15.53 -10.24
N ILE A 56 -9.95 14.60 -10.99
CA ILE A 56 -10.02 13.17 -10.66
C ILE A 56 -8.74 12.37 -10.97
N GLY A 57 -7.65 13.02 -11.40
CA GLY A 57 -6.36 12.40 -11.76
C GLY A 57 -6.28 11.92 -13.21
N ASN A 58 -5.25 11.13 -13.57
CA ASN A 58 -5.03 10.62 -14.93
C ASN A 58 -4.51 9.18 -14.92
N PRO A 59 -4.83 8.32 -15.90
CA PRO A 59 -5.65 8.62 -17.07
C PRO A 59 -7.15 8.75 -16.76
N GLN A 60 -7.88 9.29 -17.73
CA GLN A 60 -9.33 9.41 -17.68
C GLN A 60 -9.94 8.89 -18.98
N SER A 61 -11.12 8.28 -18.89
CA SER A 61 -11.95 7.89 -20.03
C SER A 61 -13.37 8.41 -19.85
N ARG A 62 -13.79 9.28 -20.78
CA ARG A 62 -15.12 9.95 -20.74
C ARG A 62 -15.40 10.62 -19.39
N GLY A 63 -14.40 11.26 -18.80
CA GLY A 63 -14.50 11.94 -17.50
C GLY A 63 -14.54 11.01 -16.29
N ASN A 64 -14.29 9.71 -16.46
CA ASN A 64 -14.12 8.76 -15.35
C ASN A 64 -12.64 8.48 -15.16
N ALA A 65 -12.22 8.35 -13.91
CA ALA A 65 -10.83 8.01 -13.61
C ALA A 65 -10.59 6.54 -13.95
N THR A 66 -9.47 6.22 -14.58
CA THR A 66 -9.15 4.86 -15.02
C THR A 66 -7.71 4.49 -14.70
N TRP A 67 -7.35 3.25 -15.00
CA TRP A 67 -5.99 2.75 -14.88
C TRP A 67 -5.31 2.71 -16.24
N PHE A 68 -4.03 3.06 -16.30
CA PHE A 68 -3.19 2.69 -17.42
C PHE A 68 -2.65 1.29 -17.13
N ILE A 69 -3.11 0.30 -17.90
CA ILE A 69 -2.64 -1.08 -17.74
C ILE A 69 -1.26 -1.19 -18.37
N LEU A 70 -0.28 -1.60 -17.58
CA LEU A 70 1.09 -1.76 -18.04
C LEU A 70 1.23 -3.03 -18.90
N PRO A 71 2.03 -2.97 -19.99
CA PRO A 71 2.56 -4.16 -20.62
C PRO A 71 3.31 -5.02 -19.59
N GLU A 72 3.21 -6.33 -19.75
CA GLU A 72 3.69 -7.30 -18.77
C GLU A 72 5.21 -7.20 -18.54
N GLU A 73 5.95 -6.90 -19.61
CA GLU A 73 7.39 -6.73 -19.61
C GLU A 73 7.83 -5.52 -18.76
N LEU A 74 6.98 -4.48 -18.70
CA LEU A 74 7.23 -3.30 -17.87
C LEU A 74 6.68 -3.47 -16.44
N ALA A 75 5.60 -4.24 -16.30
CA ALA A 75 4.96 -4.48 -15.01
C ALA A 75 5.95 -5.06 -13.99
N GLN A 76 6.78 -6.03 -14.40
CA GLN A 76 7.75 -6.64 -13.49
C GLN A 76 8.80 -5.65 -12.97
N ALA A 77 9.28 -4.75 -13.83
CA ALA A 77 10.25 -3.73 -13.44
C ALA A 77 9.65 -2.76 -12.40
N VAL A 78 8.37 -2.40 -12.57
CA VAL A 78 7.65 -1.56 -11.61
C VAL A 78 7.46 -2.29 -10.28
N LEU A 79 7.05 -3.56 -10.28
CA LEU A 79 6.87 -4.34 -9.06
C LEU A 79 8.17 -4.47 -8.26
N ASN A 80 9.28 -4.86 -8.92
CA ASN A 80 10.58 -4.95 -8.26
C ASN A 80 10.99 -3.62 -7.63
N ARG A 81 10.74 -2.50 -8.33
CA ARG A 81 11.06 -1.17 -7.79
C ARG A 81 10.16 -0.80 -6.63
N LEU A 82 8.89 -1.20 -6.64
CA LEU A 82 7.99 -0.98 -5.50
C LEU A 82 8.46 -1.74 -4.26
N ASP A 83 8.92 -2.98 -4.40
CA ASP A 83 9.46 -3.76 -3.28
C ASP A 83 10.67 -3.05 -2.66
N GLU A 84 11.58 -2.51 -3.47
CA GLU A 84 12.71 -1.71 -2.98
C GLU A 84 12.25 -0.46 -2.22
N ILE A 85 11.24 0.25 -2.75
CA ILE A 85 10.68 1.47 -2.14
C ILE A 85 9.98 1.15 -0.82
N THR A 86 9.20 0.07 -0.74
CA THR A 86 8.49 -0.31 0.48
C THR A 86 9.42 -0.88 1.55
N MET A 87 10.49 -1.55 1.14
CA MET A 87 11.52 -2.03 2.07
C MET A 87 12.39 -0.90 2.61
N SER A 88 12.81 0.05 1.76
CA SER A 88 13.88 1.02 2.07
C SER A 88 13.40 2.47 2.21
N GLY A 89 12.13 2.75 1.91
CA GLY A 89 11.57 4.09 1.99
C GLY A 89 11.30 4.56 3.42
N PRO A 90 11.00 5.86 3.62
CA PRO A 90 10.59 6.40 4.92
C PRO A 90 9.34 5.70 5.44
N GLY A 91 9.40 5.15 6.66
CA GLY A 91 8.32 4.31 7.23
C GLY A 91 8.20 2.92 6.61
N GLY A 92 9.17 2.52 5.78
CA GLY A 92 9.29 1.19 5.19
C GLY A 92 9.64 0.12 6.21
N LEU A 93 9.51 -1.14 5.80
CA LEU A 93 9.64 -2.30 6.68
C LEU A 93 10.98 -2.34 7.43
N LEU A 94 12.08 -1.95 6.78
CA LEU A 94 13.41 -1.95 7.40
C LEU A 94 13.52 -0.90 8.51
N GLU A 95 12.93 0.29 8.33
CA GLU A 95 12.94 1.33 9.36
C GLU A 95 12.10 0.91 10.56
N GLN A 96 10.91 0.35 10.32
CA GLN A 96 10.06 -0.19 11.39
C GLN A 96 10.77 -1.29 12.20
N TYR A 97 11.49 -2.20 11.51
CA TYR A 97 12.29 -3.21 12.20
C TYR A 97 13.45 -2.61 13.00
N ARG A 98 14.09 -1.55 12.50
CA ARG A 98 15.17 -0.87 13.23
C ARG A 98 14.64 -0.11 14.44
N GLU A 99 13.50 0.57 14.31
CA GLU A 99 12.81 1.20 15.43
C GLU A 99 12.48 0.16 16.49
N MET A 100 11.84 -0.95 16.11
CA MET A 100 11.51 -2.07 17.01
C MET A 100 12.76 -2.68 17.67
N ALA A 101 13.83 -2.92 16.91
CA ALA A 101 15.09 -3.45 17.46
C ALA A 101 15.86 -2.43 18.32
N SER A 102 15.56 -1.13 18.20
CA SER A 102 16.14 -0.08 19.04
C SER A 102 15.30 0.23 20.28
N ASP A 103 14.08 -0.31 20.35
CA ASP A 103 13.15 -0.07 21.45
C ASP A 103 13.40 -1.01 22.64
N SER A 104 14.55 -0.81 23.29
CA SER A 104 14.94 -1.51 24.53
C SER A 104 13.94 -1.36 25.69
N GLN A 105 13.02 -0.37 25.65
CA GLN A 105 11.97 -0.22 26.65
C GLN A 105 10.90 -1.30 26.50
N GLN A 106 10.53 -1.67 25.27
CA GLN A 106 9.58 -2.76 25.02
C GLN A 106 10.14 -4.14 25.44
N GLU A 107 11.45 -4.36 25.29
CA GLU A 107 12.10 -5.57 25.79
C GLU A 107 12.08 -5.63 27.33
N ALA A 108 12.36 -4.51 28.01
CA ALA A 108 12.31 -4.44 29.47
C ALA A 108 10.89 -4.66 30.03
N GLU A 109 9.87 -4.10 29.39
CA GLU A 109 8.47 -4.33 29.75
C GLU A 109 8.06 -5.80 29.50
N ALA A 110 8.51 -6.42 28.41
CA ALA A 110 8.23 -7.83 28.13
C ALA A 110 8.94 -8.79 29.13
N GLU A 111 10.15 -8.43 29.56
CA GLU A 111 10.87 -9.14 30.63
C GLU A 111 10.13 -9.03 31.96
N GLU A 112 9.70 -7.82 32.36
CA GLU A 112 8.95 -7.59 33.60
C GLU A 112 7.61 -8.35 33.62
N TRP A 113 6.91 -8.40 32.48
CA TRP A 113 5.70 -9.21 32.33
C TRP A 113 5.97 -10.73 32.40
N SER A 114 7.08 -11.19 31.82
CA SER A 114 7.45 -12.61 31.85
C SER A 114 7.88 -13.06 33.25
N GLU A 115 8.62 -12.21 33.97
CA GLU A 115 9.02 -12.46 35.35
C GLU A 115 7.82 -12.46 36.31
N GLY A 116 6.84 -11.57 36.10
CA GLY A 116 5.58 -11.58 36.84
C GLY A 116 4.79 -12.88 36.69
N LEU A 117 4.69 -13.42 35.47
CA LEU A 117 3.98 -14.68 35.20
C LEU A 117 4.67 -15.93 35.79
N ILE A 118 6.01 -15.93 35.85
CA ILE A 118 6.79 -17.02 36.46
C ILE A 118 6.71 -16.94 38.00
N GLY A 119 6.68 -15.72 38.56
CA GLY A 119 6.51 -15.48 39.98
C GLY A 119 5.17 -15.97 40.52
N ASP A 120 4.07 -15.67 39.82
CA ASP A 120 2.73 -16.12 40.20
C ASP A 120 2.56 -17.64 40.11
N ALA A 121 3.14 -18.29 39.09
CA ALA A 121 3.13 -19.75 38.95
C ALA A 121 3.93 -20.49 40.04
N SER A 122 4.85 -19.80 40.73
CA SER A 122 5.70 -20.36 41.79
C SER A 122 5.14 -20.15 43.20
N ALA A 123 4.10 -19.32 43.35
CA ALA A 123 3.46 -19.00 44.63
C ALA A 123 2.25 -19.90 44.97
N GLU A 124 1.76 -20.69 44.01
CA GLU A 124 0.63 -21.63 44.19
C GLU A 124 1.07 -23.10 44.39
N GLY A 125 2.35 -23.36 44.72
CA GLY A 125 2.93 -24.69 44.95
C GLY A 125 3.16 -25.05 46.42
#